data_AF-A0A3P7XES8-F1
#
_entry.id   AF-A0A3P7XES8-F1
#
_cell.length_a   1.000
_cell.length_b   1.000
_cell.length_c   1.000
_cell.angle_alpha   90.00
_cell.angle_beta   90.00
_cell.angle_gamma   90.00
#
_symmetry.space_group_name_H-M   'P 1'
#
loop_
_entity.id
_entity.type
_entity.pdbx_description
1 polymer ?
#
loop_
_entity_poly.entity_id
_entity_poly.type
_entity_poly.pdbx_seq_one_letter_code
_entity_poly.pdbx_strand_id
1 'polypeptide(L)'
;RSSYFLPTRSFSTSVQTNTPTHTRTHSSTDKRPFSLIYSRILNSHLFQLLFEKTASLKGWNLVVVGDRKTPSDWHLESVHFLSLEVQQQLGKSTLTLMFKNSYTRKNIGYLYAIQRGAKWIYDTDDDNKPYGGNNLFNPYRFFGHRVMWPRGFPLEHLRDHTNGESRLRLCHSIRTPAVQQGLVHKDPDVDAIYRLLYADKKTGLNERFNEFAPPIALSPGTYSPWNSQNTLFHRNAFFTLFLPVSVAFRVTDIWRSYFSQKLLHMIGERVAFYPVNAIQNRNAHNYLSDFEQETQTYESSGKLVEFLNSWSCSSTSITNCTIELAESFRLVRILSALSYIYLCSLCKLFCL
;
A
#
# COMPACT_ATOMS: atom_id res chain seq x y z
N ARG A 1 -4.10 53.47 -68.74
CA ARG A 1 -4.43 52.03 -68.95
C ARG A 1 -3.09 51.31 -68.94
N SER A 2 -2.79 50.51 -67.91
CA SER A 2 -1.44 49.98 -67.70
C SER A 2 -1.53 48.51 -67.31
N SER A 3 -0.93 47.64 -68.11
CA SER A 3 -0.87 46.19 -67.91
C SER A 3 0.47 45.69 -68.44
N TYR A 4 1.36 45.24 -67.56
CA TYR A 4 2.66 44.65 -67.92
C TYR A 4 2.98 43.44 -67.02
N PHE A 5 3.91 42.60 -67.48
CA PHE A 5 4.08 41.20 -67.06
C PHE A 5 5.02 40.98 -65.85
N LEU A 6 4.73 39.92 -65.09
CA LEU A 6 5.69 39.06 -64.35
C LEU A 6 6.45 39.72 -63.15
N PRO A 7 7.16 38.97 -62.27
CA PRO A 7 7.63 37.57 -62.40
C PRO A 7 7.33 36.62 -61.23
N THR A 8 7.83 35.38 -61.38
CA THR A 8 7.78 34.27 -60.42
C THR A 8 8.74 34.45 -59.24
N ARG A 9 8.39 33.88 -58.07
CA ARG A 9 9.34 33.47 -57.01
C ARG A 9 8.79 32.25 -56.24
N SER A 10 9.69 31.40 -55.79
CA SER A 10 9.41 30.15 -55.08
C SER A 10 9.24 30.35 -53.57
N PHE A 11 8.37 29.56 -52.95
CA PHE A 11 8.36 29.33 -51.50
C PHE A 11 8.09 27.85 -51.20
N SER A 12 8.80 27.32 -50.21
CA SER A 12 8.78 25.92 -49.81
C SER A 12 7.62 25.63 -48.83
N THR A 13 6.71 24.73 -49.20
CA THR A 13 5.68 24.21 -48.30
C THR A 13 6.21 23.04 -47.48
N SER A 14 6.72 23.30 -46.27
CA SER A 14 6.92 22.27 -45.26
C SER A 14 5.58 21.86 -44.65
N VAL A 15 5.30 20.56 -44.60
CA VAL A 15 4.02 20.03 -44.10
C VAL A 15 4.01 20.07 -42.57
N GLN A 16 3.17 20.91 -41.97
CA GLN A 16 2.88 20.87 -40.54
C GLN A 16 1.86 19.77 -40.23
N THR A 17 2.34 18.65 -39.68
CA THR A 17 1.49 17.57 -39.17
C THR A 17 0.93 17.94 -37.79
N ASN A 18 -0.31 18.42 -37.75
CA ASN A 18 -1.02 18.70 -36.48
C ASN A 18 -1.40 17.39 -35.76
N THR A 19 -0.65 17.03 -34.72
CA THR A 19 -1.06 16.00 -33.75
C THR A 19 -1.88 16.64 -32.60
N PRO A 20 -3.10 16.15 -32.31
CA PRO A 20 -3.95 16.75 -31.28
C PRO A 20 -3.50 16.34 -29.87
N THR A 21 -3.18 17.32 -29.02
CA THR A 21 -2.85 17.12 -27.60
C THR A 21 -4.11 16.90 -26.77
N HIS A 22 -4.49 15.62 -26.57
CA HIS A 22 -5.66 15.22 -25.77
C HIS A 22 -5.45 15.33 -24.23
N THR A 23 -5.13 16.53 -23.72
CA THR A 23 -5.17 16.83 -22.29
C THR A 23 -6.59 17.21 -21.83
N ARG A 24 -7.51 16.23 -21.80
CA ARG A 24 -8.83 16.42 -21.17
C ARG A 24 -8.68 16.61 -19.66
N THR A 25 -8.98 17.81 -19.18
CA THR A 25 -9.06 18.14 -17.76
C THR A 25 -10.34 17.54 -17.14
N HIS A 26 -10.19 16.45 -16.36
CA HIS A 26 -11.29 15.94 -15.52
C HIS A 26 -11.81 17.06 -14.59
N SER A 27 -13.12 17.32 -14.65
CA SER A 27 -13.74 18.43 -13.92
C SER A 27 -13.58 18.29 -12.40
N SER A 28 -13.53 19.42 -11.69
CA SER A 28 -13.34 19.52 -10.24
C SER A 28 -14.59 19.12 -9.41
N THR A 29 -15.62 18.57 -10.06
CA THR A 29 -16.97 18.40 -9.53
C THR A 29 -17.29 16.97 -9.05
N ASP A 30 -16.68 15.93 -9.63
CA ASP A 30 -16.94 14.53 -9.24
C ASP A 30 -16.07 14.10 -8.04
N LYS A 31 -16.41 14.60 -6.84
CA LYS A 31 -15.70 14.30 -5.58
C LYS A 31 -16.09 12.93 -5.01
N ARG A 32 -15.69 11.85 -5.69
CA ARG A 32 -15.93 10.47 -5.23
C ARG A 32 -15.16 10.18 -3.93
N PRO A 33 -15.81 9.65 -2.88
CA PRO A 33 -15.21 9.52 -1.55
C PRO A 33 -14.28 8.31 -1.38
N PHE A 34 -14.27 7.35 -2.31
CA PHE A 34 -13.37 6.20 -2.28
C PHE A 34 -12.32 6.31 -3.40
N SER A 35 -11.07 5.94 -3.11
CA SER A 35 -10.00 5.85 -4.11
C SER A 35 -9.24 4.53 -3.98
N LEU A 36 -9.01 3.86 -5.10
CA LEU A 36 -8.28 2.60 -5.23
C LEU A 36 -6.91 2.87 -5.85
N ILE A 37 -5.83 2.45 -5.19
CA ILE A 37 -4.46 2.86 -5.55
C ILE A 37 -3.61 1.66 -5.96
N TYR A 38 -3.18 1.64 -7.22
CA TYR A 38 -2.19 0.71 -7.77
C TYR A 38 -0.86 1.42 -8.07
N SER A 39 0.24 0.67 -8.10
CA SER A 39 1.58 1.14 -8.49
C SER A 39 2.28 0.24 -9.50
N ARG A 40 1.50 -0.63 -10.17
CA ARG A 40 2.00 -1.59 -11.15
C ARG A 40 1.00 -1.69 -12.28
N ILE A 41 1.53 -1.89 -13.48
CA ILE A 41 0.79 -2.41 -14.62
C ILE A 41 1.67 -3.52 -15.18
N LEU A 42 1.19 -4.76 -15.09
CA LEU A 42 1.74 -5.87 -15.85
C LEU A 42 0.98 -5.92 -17.18
N ASN A 43 1.70 -5.99 -18.30
CA ASN A 43 1.09 -5.89 -19.62
C ASN A 43 0.46 -7.24 -20.04
N SER A 44 -0.72 -7.53 -19.48
CA SER A 44 -1.50 -8.74 -19.77
C SER A 44 -3.00 -8.42 -19.82
N HIS A 45 -3.72 -9.16 -20.66
CA HIS A 45 -5.16 -9.00 -20.87
C HIS A 45 -5.99 -9.16 -19.57
N LEU A 46 -5.52 -9.96 -18.61
CA LEU A 46 -6.19 -10.13 -17.31
C LEU A 46 -6.14 -8.86 -16.44
N PHE A 47 -5.07 -8.07 -16.51
CA PHE A 47 -4.96 -6.83 -15.74
C PHE A 47 -5.80 -5.71 -16.36
N GLN A 48 -5.89 -5.67 -17.69
CA GLN A 48 -6.79 -4.77 -18.40
C GLN A 48 -8.26 -4.98 -17.98
N LEU A 49 -8.73 -6.23 -17.97
CA LEU A 49 -10.07 -6.59 -17.49
C LEU A 49 -10.28 -6.31 -15.99
N LEU A 50 -9.24 -6.43 -15.17
CA LEU A 50 -9.29 -6.06 -13.75
C LEU A 50 -9.48 -4.55 -13.56
N PHE A 51 -8.71 -3.73 -14.28
CA PHE A 51 -8.81 -2.27 -14.22
C PHE A 51 -10.14 -1.77 -14.79
N GLU A 52 -10.65 -2.36 -15.87
CA GLU A 52 -11.99 -2.05 -16.41
C GLU A 52 -13.08 -2.34 -15.37
N LYS A 53 -13.01 -3.51 -14.72
CA LYS A 53 -13.95 -3.88 -13.66
C LYS A 53 -13.88 -2.94 -12.45
N THR A 54 -12.68 -2.52 -12.03
CA THR A 54 -12.53 -1.61 -10.87
C THR A 54 -12.81 -0.15 -11.20
N ALA A 55 -12.58 0.30 -12.45
CA ALA A 55 -13.03 1.61 -12.95
C ALA A 55 -14.56 1.72 -13.02
N SER A 56 -15.28 0.61 -13.26
CA SER A 56 -16.74 0.56 -13.30
C SER A 56 -17.44 0.76 -11.93
N LEU A 57 -16.68 0.74 -10.83
CA LEU A 57 -17.23 0.86 -9.48
C LEU A 57 -17.75 2.27 -9.19
N LYS A 58 -19.09 2.43 -9.18
CA LYS A 58 -19.76 3.68 -8.82
C LYS A 58 -19.28 4.19 -7.46
N GLY A 59 -18.88 5.46 -7.40
CA GLY A 59 -18.38 6.11 -6.18
C GLY A 59 -16.90 5.89 -5.87
N TRP A 60 -16.15 5.20 -6.74
CA TRP A 60 -14.71 5.01 -6.63
C TRP A 60 -13.92 5.79 -7.70
N ASN A 61 -12.74 6.28 -7.33
CA ASN A 61 -11.68 6.68 -8.28
C ASN A 61 -10.67 5.53 -8.39
N LEU A 62 -10.36 5.06 -9.61
CA LEU A 62 -9.19 4.21 -9.83
C LEU A 62 -7.99 5.10 -10.15
N VAL A 63 -6.92 5.01 -9.34
CA VAL A 63 -5.66 5.74 -9.54
C VAL A 63 -4.53 4.74 -9.74
N VAL A 64 -3.82 4.85 -10.87
CA VAL A 64 -2.73 3.94 -11.23
C VAL A 64 -1.45 4.76 -11.36
N VAL A 65 -0.49 4.50 -10.46
CA VAL A 65 0.82 5.17 -10.48
C VAL A 65 1.79 4.39 -11.35
N GLY A 66 2.20 4.96 -12.48
CA GLY A 66 3.19 4.35 -13.37
C GLY A 66 4.61 4.38 -12.81
N ASP A 67 5.47 3.49 -13.31
CA ASP A 67 6.92 3.55 -13.13
C ASP A 67 7.60 3.23 -14.47
N ARG A 68 8.94 3.16 -14.53
CA ARG A 68 9.74 2.97 -15.77
C ARG A 68 9.34 1.75 -16.61
N LYS A 69 8.71 0.73 -16.02
CA LYS A 69 8.24 -0.48 -16.72
C LYS A 69 6.79 -0.37 -17.24
N THR A 70 6.08 0.69 -16.90
CA THR A 70 4.74 0.99 -17.39
C THR A 70 4.86 1.73 -18.74
N PRO A 71 4.06 1.39 -19.77
CA PRO A 71 4.00 2.19 -21.00
C PRO A 71 3.58 3.63 -20.67
N SER A 72 4.30 4.62 -21.22
CA SER A 72 4.02 6.06 -20.98
C SER A 72 2.70 6.52 -21.59
N ASP A 73 2.23 5.78 -22.59
CA ASP A 73 0.99 5.93 -23.35
C ASP A 73 -0.17 5.06 -22.82
N TRP A 74 0.03 4.31 -21.72
CA TRP A 74 -1.06 3.50 -21.16
C TRP A 74 -2.23 4.39 -20.72
N HIS A 75 -3.43 4.02 -21.17
CA HIS A 75 -4.66 4.76 -20.90
C HIS A 75 -5.83 3.80 -20.76
N LEU A 76 -6.72 4.10 -19.81
CA LEU A 76 -8.03 3.47 -19.69
C LEU A 76 -9.05 4.53 -19.27
N GLU A 77 -10.24 4.51 -19.89
CA GLU A 77 -11.30 5.46 -19.57
C GLU A 77 -11.74 5.32 -18.10
N SER A 78 -12.05 6.46 -17.46
CA SER A 78 -12.33 6.57 -16.02
C SER A 78 -11.18 6.20 -15.07
N VAL A 79 -9.94 6.03 -15.58
CA VAL A 79 -8.75 5.79 -14.74
C VAL A 79 -7.84 7.01 -14.66
N HIS A 80 -7.48 7.41 -13.44
CA HIS A 80 -6.46 8.42 -13.18
C HIS A 80 -5.06 7.80 -13.29
N PHE A 81 -4.55 7.66 -14.52
CA PHE A 81 -3.17 7.27 -14.75
C PHE A 81 -2.20 8.42 -14.41
N LEU A 82 -1.21 8.15 -13.58
CA LEU A 82 -0.12 9.07 -13.26
C LEU A 82 1.16 8.54 -13.92
N SER A 83 1.48 8.99 -15.13
CA SER A 83 2.77 8.69 -15.80
C SER A 83 3.96 9.30 -15.03
N LEU A 84 5.20 8.98 -15.39
CA LEU A 84 6.38 9.58 -14.74
C LEU A 84 6.46 11.09 -14.94
N GLU A 85 5.97 11.59 -16.07
CA GLU A 85 5.92 12.99 -16.48
C GLU A 85 4.83 13.73 -15.69
N VAL A 86 3.62 13.14 -15.62
CA VAL A 86 2.53 13.64 -14.76
C VAL A 86 2.98 13.70 -13.30
N GLN A 87 3.68 12.67 -12.81
CA GLN A 87 4.23 12.65 -11.45
C GLN A 87 5.23 13.79 -11.22
N GLN A 88 6.10 14.11 -12.18
CA GLN A 88 7.00 15.27 -12.07
C GLN A 88 6.23 16.60 -12.02
N GLN A 89 5.17 16.73 -12.83
CA GLN A 89 4.32 17.93 -12.88
C GLN A 89 3.49 18.17 -11.62
N LEU A 90 3.33 17.17 -10.73
CA LEU A 90 2.65 17.35 -9.43
C LEU A 90 3.43 18.23 -8.42
N GLY A 91 4.64 18.68 -8.75
CA GLY A 91 5.26 19.90 -8.20
C GLY A 91 5.70 19.87 -6.73
N LYS A 92 5.57 18.75 -6.01
CA LYS A 92 5.96 18.63 -4.60
C LYS A 92 7.44 18.22 -4.48
N SER A 93 8.22 18.94 -3.67
CA SER A 93 9.66 18.65 -3.45
C SER A 93 9.91 17.23 -2.93
N THR A 94 8.97 16.66 -2.16
CA THR A 94 9.00 15.27 -1.68
C THR A 94 9.06 14.21 -2.80
N LEU A 95 8.75 14.58 -4.05
CA LEU A 95 8.76 13.67 -5.20
C LEU A 95 10.17 13.36 -5.72
N THR A 96 11.16 14.22 -5.48
CA THR A 96 12.56 13.99 -5.89
C THR A 96 13.25 12.90 -5.06
N LEU A 97 12.75 12.66 -3.84
CA LEU A 97 13.25 11.65 -2.91
C LEU A 97 12.77 10.21 -3.22
N MET A 98 11.89 10.03 -4.22
CA MET A 98 11.35 8.71 -4.60
C MET A 98 12.08 8.11 -5.80
N PHE A 99 12.76 6.99 -5.56
CA PHE A 99 13.42 6.18 -6.57
C PHE A 99 12.47 5.72 -7.69
N LYS A 100 13.01 5.54 -8.91
CA LYS A 100 12.34 4.86 -10.03
C LYS A 100 12.57 3.35 -9.92
N ASN A 101 11.65 2.54 -10.44
CA ASN A 101 11.47 1.12 -10.14
C ASN A 101 11.22 0.84 -8.64
N SER A 102 10.41 1.67 -7.98
CA SER A 102 10.11 1.53 -6.54
C SER A 102 8.63 1.46 -6.26
N TYR A 103 8.24 0.44 -5.49
CA TYR A 103 6.90 0.28 -4.95
C TYR A 103 6.38 1.50 -4.19
N THR A 104 7.28 2.22 -3.53
CA THR A 104 6.95 3.38 -2.69
C THR A 104 6.34 4.55 -3.47
N ARG A 105 6.35 4.53 -4.80
CA ARG A 105 5.63 5.49 -5.64
C ARG A 105 4.11 5.52 -5.39
N LYS A 106 3.51 4.49 -4.75
CA LYS A 106 2.14 4.57 -4.19
C LYS A 106 1.89 5.81 -3.32
N ASN A 107 2.92 6.30 -2.62
CA ASN A 107 2.84 7.53 -1.83
C ASN A 107 2.36 8.74 -2.66
N ILE A 108 2.66 8.77 -3.97
CA ILE A 108 2.17 9.80 -4.90
C ILE A 108 0.67 9.63 -5.16
N GLY A 109 0.20 8.39 -5.35
CA GLY A 109 -1.21 8.05 -5.51
C GLY A 109 -2.04 8.42 -4.28
N TYR A 110 -1.53 8.17 -3.07
CA TYR A 110 -2.15 8.61 -1.81
C TYR A 110 -2.32 10.13 -1.77
N LEU A 111 -1.24 10.89 -2.01
CA LEU A 111 -1.27 12.35 -2.01
C LEU A 111 -2.22 12.93 -3.08
N TYR A 112 -2.28 12.30 -4.26
CA TYR A 112 -3.18 12.68 -5.35
C TYR A 112 -4.66 12.44 -4.98
N ALA A 113 -4.98 11.28 -4.41
CA ALA A 113 -6.33 10.92 -3.97
C ALA A 113 -6.84 11.83 -2.84
N ILE A 114 -5.98 12.14 -1.86
CA ILE A 114 -6.33 13.05 -0.75
C ILE A 114 -6.57 14.46 -1.25
N GLN A 115 -5.71 14.98 -2.15
CA GLN A 115 -5.89 16.29 -2.76
C GLN A 115 -7.17 16.39 -3.62
N ARG A 116 -7.75 15.26 -4.04
CA ARG A 116 -9.06 15.19 -4.72
C ARG A 116 -10.25 14.93 -3.77
N GLY A 117 -10.02 14.82 -2.46
CA GLY A 117 -11.07 14.72 -1.44
C GLY A 117 -11.49 13.29 -1.06
N ALA A 118 -10.64 12.29 -1.29
CA ALA A 118 -10.88 10.92 -0.82
C ALA A 118 -11.13 10.90 0.71
N LYS A 119 -12.08 10.07 1.15
CA LYS A 119 -12.38 9.75 2.55
C LYS A 119 -11.97 8.33 2.92
N TRP A 120 -11.79 7.49 1.91
CA TRP A 120 -11.32 6.12 1.99
C TRP A 120 -10.27 5.88 0.90
N ILE A 121 -9.16 5.22 1.27
CA ILE A 121 -8.13 4.78 0.33
C ILE A 121 -7.99 3.26 0.47
N TYR A 122 -8.21 2.54 -0.62
CA TYR A 122 -7.93 1.12 -0.70
C TYR A 122 -6.57 0.95 -1.39
N ASP A 123 -5.59 0.53 -0.59
CA ASP A 123 -4.22 0.22 -0.98
C ASP A 123 -4.18 -1.22 -1.49
N THR A 124 -3.98 -1.41 -2.80
CA THR A 124 -3.99 -2.74 -3.43
C THR A 124 -2.80 -2.94 -4.34
N ASP A 125 -2.36 -4.18 -4.45
CA ASP A 125 -1.48 -4.64 -5.51
C ASP A 125 -2.20 -5.80 -6.19
N ASP A 126 -1.67 -6.29 -7.31
CA ASP A 126 -2.40 -7.28 -8.12
C ASP A 126 -2.56 -8.66 -7.43
N ASP A 127 -1.91 -8.85 -6.27
CA ASP A 127 -1.79 -10.08 -5.49
C ASP A 127 -1.70 -9.87 -3.94
N ASN A 128 -2.84 -9.63 -3.27
CA ASN A 128 -3.46 -10.38 -2.12
C ASN A 128 -2.67 -10.82 -0.79
N LYS A 129 -3.34 -11.26 0.34
CA LYS A 129 -2.91 -11.18 1.81
C LYS A 129 -3.50 -12.22 2.85
N PRO A 130 -3.23 -12.20 4.22
CA PRO A 130 -2.06 -11.95 5.11
C PRO A 130 -1.73 -13.03 6.24
N TYR A 131 -2.19 -12.97 7.54
CA TYR A 131 -1.41 -13.42 8.79
C TYR A 131 -2.31 -13.67 10.13
N GLY A 132 -2.09 -14.17 11.42
CA GLY A 132 -1.01 -14.65 12.43
C GLY A 132 -0.58 -13.79 13.73
N GLY A 133 -0.45 -14.32 15.00
CA GLY A 133 -0.01 -13.61 16.29
C GLY A 133 -0.64 -13.83 17.76
N ASN A 134 -0.01 -13.35 18.89
CA ASN A 134 -0.49 -13.46 20.34
C ASN A 134 -0.60 -12.18 21.25
N ASN A 135 0.45 -11.35 21.35
CA ASN A 135 0.36 -9.94 21.86
C ASN A 135 0.55 -8.92 20.72
N LEU A 136 1.40 -9.29 19.77
CA LEU A 136 1.03 -9.79 18.42
C LEU A 136 -0.47 -10.30 18.30
N PHE A 137 -1.07 -10.65 17.15
CA PHE A 137 -2.42 -11.28 17.14
C PHE A 137 -2.74 -12.09 15.88
N ASN A 138 -3.37 -13.28 16.00
CA ASN A 138 -3.54 -14.29 14.93
C ASN A 138 -4.94 -14.36 14.32
N PRO A 139 -5.24 -13.55 13.29
CA PRO A 139 -6.41 -13.76 12.46
C PRO A 139 -6.46 -15.18 11.90
N TYR A 140 -5.42 -15.64 11.21
CA TYR A 140 -5.39 -16.92 10.50
C TYR A 140 -5.82 -18.15 11.32
N ARG A 141 -5.42 -18.27 12.59
CA ARG A 141 -5.85 -19.34 13.51
C ARG A 141 -7.36 -19.36 13.75
N PHE A 142 -8.03 -18.21 13.66
CA PHE A 142 -9.50 -18.08 13.74
C PHE A 142 -10.18 -18.13 12.36
N PHE A 143 -9.45 -17.78 11.30
CA PHE A 143 -9.85 -17.95 9.91
C PHE A 143 -9.55 -19.36 9.34
N GLY A 144 -9.24 -20.35 10.18
CA GLY A 144 -9.14 -21.77 9.85
C GLY A 144 -7.72 -22.36 9.82
N HIS A 145 -6.68 -21.53 9.75
CA HIS A 145 -5.29 -21.96 9.58
C HIS A 145 -4.51 -21.96 10.88
N ARG A 146 -4.49 -23.11 11.56
CA ARG A 146 -3.89 -23.23 12.90
C ARG A 146 -2.36 -22.98 12.93
N VAL A 147 -1.68 -23.24 11.83
CA VAL A 147 -0.20 -23.22 11.70
C VAL A 147 0.32 -22.14 10.75
N MET A 148 -0.52 -21.17 10.35
CA MET A 148 -0.14 -20.10 9.42
C MET A 148 -0.13 -18.72 10.09
N TRP A 149 0.54 -17.78 9.43
CA TRP A 149 1.06 -16.56 10.02
C TRP A 149 1.22 -15.46 8.91
N PRO A 150 1.12 -14.11 9.14
CA PRO A 150 1.67 -12.89 7.70
C PRO A 150 3.08 -13.07 7.07
N ARG A 151 3.64 -11.96 6.60
CA ARG A 151 5.05 -11.74 6.23
C ARG A 151 5.76 -10.68 7.11
N GLY A 152 6.97 -10.98 7.65
CA GLY A 152 7.75 -10.24 8.71
C GLY A 152 7.46 -10.38 10.25
N PHE A 153 7.52 -11.59 10.85
CA PHE A 153 7.03 -11.93 12.23
C PHE A 153 8.20 -11.80 13.20
N PRO A 154 7.90 -11.71 14.51
CA PRO A 154 8.70 -12.36 15.53
C PRO A 154 8.69 -13.90 15.31
N LEU A 155 9.63 -14.44 14.51
CA LEU A 155 9.77 -15.88 14.28
C LEU A 155 10.03 -16.65 15.59
N GLU A 156 10.70 -15.99 16.53
CA GLU A 156 10.90 -16.38 17.93
C GLU A 156 9.60 -16.64 18.70
N HIS A 157 8.44 -16.34 18.11
CA HIS A 157 7.12 -16.59 18.66
C HIS A 157 6.26 -17.49 17.76
N LEU A 158 6.82 -18.29 16.85
CA LEU A 158 5.99 -19.18 16.00
C LEU A 158 5.46 -20.44 16.71
N ARG A 159 6.21 -21.00 17.68
CA ARG A 159 5.87 -22.28 18.32
C ARG A 159 4.95 -22.14 19.54
N ASP A 160 5.33 -21.29 20.49
CA ASP A 160 4.79 -21.31 21.86
C ASP A 160 3.48 -20.50 22.00
N HIS A 161 2.65 -20.56 20.95
CA HIS A 161 1.92 -19.38 20.49
C HIS A 161 0.45 -19.68 20.19
N THR A 162 -0.37 -19.42 21.21
CA THR A 162 -1.71 -20.02 21.37
C THR A 162 -2.90 -19.10 21.10
N ASN A 163 -2.64 -17.84 20.76
CA ASN A 163 -3.50 -16.64 20.82
C ASN A 163 -3.84 -16.17 22.25
N GLY A 164 -3.52 -16.97 23.27
CA GLY A 164 -3.84 -16.73 24.67
C GLY A 164 -5.31 -16.99 24.98
N GLU A 165 -5.55 -17.80 26.02
CA GLU A 165 -6.92 -18.06 26.48
C GLU A 165 -7.55 -16.79 27.07
N SER A 166 -8.88 -16.66 26.95
CA SER A 166 -9.69 -15.49 27.33
C SER A 166 -9.34 -14.12 26.69
N ARG A 167 -8.35 -14.03 25.78
CA ARG A 167 -8.01 -12.77 25.08
C ARG A 167 -9.02 -12.29 24.03
N LEU A 168 -10.05 -13.06 23.75
CA LEU A 168 -11.09 -12.75 22.76
C LEU A 168 -12.39 -12.31 23.46
N ARG A 169 -13.02 -11.25 22.93
CA ARG A 169 -14.37 -10.86 23.29
C ARG A 169 -15.22 -10.72 22.03
N LEU A 170 -16.34 -11.45 21.97
CA LEU A 170 -17.35 -11.20 20.94
C LEU A 170 -17.98 -9.83 21.21
N CYS A 171 -17.90 -8.93 20.22
CA CYS A 171 -18.41 -7.57 20.31
C CYS A 171 -19.53 -7.37 19.29
N HIS A 172 -20.77 -7.28 19.77
CA HIS A 172 -21.95 -7.05 18.92
C HIS A 172 -21.99 -5.68 18.23
N SER A 173 -21.16 -4.73 18.70
CA SER A 173 -20.89 -3.46 18.03
C SER A 173 -19.41 -3.12 18.16
N ILE A 174 -18.79 -2.74 17.04
CA ILE A 174 -17.40 -2.30 16.96
C ILE A 174 -17.39 -1.04 16.09
N ARG A 175 -16.81 0.06 16.58
CA ARG A 175 -16.52 1.25 15.76
C ARG A 175 -15.67 0.83 14.56
N THR A 176 -16.11 1.21 13.36
CA THR A 176 -15.44 0.90 12.09
C THR A 176 -13.93 1.13 12.19
N PRO A 177 -13.09 0.08 12.09
CA PRO A 177 -11.64 0.20 12.22
C PRO A 177 -11.05 1.12 11.14
N ALA A 178 -10.07 1.93 11.53
CA ALA A 178 -9.47 2.93 10.65
C ALA A 178 -8.52 2.31 9.61
N VAL A 179 -8.04 1.09 9.86
CA VAL A 179 -7.31 0.26 8.89
C VAL A 179 -7.94 -1.14 8.90
N GLN A 180 -8.26 -1.66 7.73
CA GLN A 180 -8.98 -2.91 7.53
C GLN A 180 -8.24 -3.79 6.52
N GLN A 181 -7.98 -5.04 6.90
CA GLN A 181 -7.11 -5.96 6.20
C GLN A 181 -7.91 -7.20 5.74
N GLY A 182 -8.26 -7.29 4.45
CA GLY A 182 -8.99 -8.45 3.92
C GLY A 182 -8.12 -9.71 3.80
N LEU A 183 -8.72 -10.89 4.00
CA LEU A 183 -8.06 -12.17 3.70
C LEU A 183 -8.24 -12.56 2.22
N VAL A 184 -7.51 -13.59 1.76
CA VAL A 184 -7.53 -14.01 0.35
C VAL A 184 -7.42 -15.53 0.19
N HIS A 185 -7.85 -16.04 -0.95
CA HIS A 185 -7.57 -17.43 -1.34
C HIS A 185 -6.30 -17.59 -2.18
N LYS A 186 -5.83 -18.84 -2.23
CA LYS A 186 -4.74 -19.38 -3.04
C LYS A 186 -3.34 -19.08 -2.51
N ASP A 187 -2.69 -17.97 -2.87
CA ASP A 187 -1.28 -17.73 -2.52
C ASP A 187 -1.04 -16.59 -1.51
N PRO A 188 -1.64 -16.63 -0.29
CA PRO A 188 -1.64 -15.53 0.67
C PRO A 188 -0.24 -14.99 0.98
N ASP A 189 -0.16 -13.71 1.33
CA ASP A 189 1.09 -13.03 1.69
C ASP A 189 1.63 -13.40 3.08
N VAL A 190 2.05 -14.65 3.15
CA VAL A 190 2.90 -15.26 4.17
C VAL A 190 4.38 -15.08 3.81
N ASP A 191 5.26 -15.16 4.81
CA ASP A 191 6.72 -15.05 4.62
C ASP A 191 7.35 -16.13 3.74
N ALA A 192 8.60 -15.87 3.37
CA ALA A 192 9.42 -16.77 2.57
C ALA A 192 9.67 -18.12 3.25
N ILE A 193 9.68 -18.19 4.59
CA ILE A 193 9.91 -19.44 5.34
C ILE A 193 8.69 -20.37 5.18
N TYR A 194 7.47 -19.88 5.36
CA TYR A 194 6.26 -20.66 5.09
C TYR A 194 6.23 -21.14 3.63
N ARG A 195 6.63 -20.28 2.69
CA ARG A 195 6.72 -20.63 1.26
C ARG A 195 7.75 -21.72 0.98
N LEU A 196 8.95 -21.65 1.57
CA LEU A 196 9.99 -22.67 1.45
C LEU A 196 9.58 -24.02 2.05
N LEU A 197 8.67 -24.04 3.04
CA LEU A 197 8.17 -25.26 3.69
C LEU A 197 6.95 -25.88 2.99
N TYR A 198 6.03 -25.05 2.46
CA TYR A 198 4.67 -25.50 2.09
C TYR A 198 4.25 -25.17 0.64
N ALA A 199 4.98 -24.32 -0.10
CA ALA A 199 4.62 -23.99 -1.48
C ALA A 199 5.14 -25.03 -2.48
N ASP A 200 4.31 -25.40 -3.46
CA ASP A 200 4.78 -26.17 -4.61
C ASP A 200 5.64 -25.30 -5.54
N LYS A 201 6.70 -25.91 -6.10
CA LYS A 201 7.70 -25.24 -6.95
C LYS A 201 7.16 -24.74 -8.29
N LYS A 202 5.97 -25.16 -8.73
CA LYS A 202 5.36 -24.74 -10.00
C LYS A 202 4.10 -23.90 -9.79
N THR A 203 3.30 -24.23 -8.78
CA THR A 203 1.93 -23.71 -8.57
C THR A 203 1.79 -22.81 -7.33
N GLY A 204 2.81 -22.73 -6.47
CA GLY A 204 2.81 -21.88 -5.28
C GLY A 204 2.00 -22.49 -4.13
N LEU A 205 1.32 -21.63 -3.36
CA LEU A 205 0.37 -22.03 -2.31
C LEU A 205 -1.07 -22.13 -2.87
N ASN A 206 -1.92 -22.90 -2.20
CA ASN A 206 -3.33 -23.09 -2.56
C ASN A 206 -4.27 -23.07 -1.32
N GLU A 207 -4.10 -22.03 -0.50
CA GLU A 207 -4.67 -21.92 0.84
C GLU A 207 -6.09 -21.34 0.86
N ARG A 208 -6.90 -21.77 1.85
CA ARG A 208 -8.32 -21.36 1.98
C ARG A 208 -8.73 -21.00 3.40
N PHE A 209 -9.14 -19.75 3.61
CA PHE A 209 -9.70 -19.27 4.87
C PHE A 209 -11.22 -19.46 4.96
N ASN A 210 -11.73 -19.48 6.18
CA ASN A 210 -13.16 -19.47 6.45
C ASN A 210 -13.77 -18.09 6.14
N GLU A 211 -14.66 -18.02 5.16
CA GLU A 211 -15.39 -16.81 4.76
C GLU A 211 -16.46 -16.37 5.79
N PHE A 212 -16.94 -17.29 6.63
CA PHE A 212 -17.98 -17.05 7.64
C PHE A 212 -17.45 -16.67 9.04
N ALA A 213 -16.13 -16.64 9.22
CA ALA A 213 -15.55 -16.21 10.50
C ALA A 213 -15.77 -14.70 10.73
N PRO A 214 -15.93 -14.22 11.97
CA PRO A 214 -16.14 -12.81 12.24
C PRO A 214 -14.87 -11.98 11.98
N PRO A 215 -14.97 -10.70 11.54
CA PRO A 215 -13.84 -9.79 11.50
C PRO A 215 -13.24 -9.59 12.90
N ILE A 216 -11.92 -9.45 12.97
CA ILE A 216 -11.19 -9.38 14.25
C ILE A 216 -10.47 -8.04 14.36
N ALA A 217 -10.99 -7.18 15.23
CA ALA A 217 -10.38 -5.90 15.57
C ALA A 217 -9.37 -6.05 16.71
N LEU A 218 -8.21 -5.41 16.57
CA LEU A 218 -7.19 -5.37 17.59
C LEU A 218 -7.53 -4.32 18.66
N SER A 219 -7.23 -4.65 19.91
CA SER A 219 -7.25 -3.68 21.02
C SER A 219 -5.99 -2.81 20.99
N PRO A 220 -6.04 -1.56 21.50
CA PRO A 220 -4.83 -0.77 21.72
C PRO A 220 -3.76 -1.53 22.50
N GLY A 221 -2.52 -1.52 21.99
CA GLY A 221 -1.41 -2.32 22.53
C GLY A 221 -1.33 -3.76 22.01
N THR A 222 -2.35 -4.25 21.29
CA THR A 222 -2.30 -5.49 20.53
C THR A 222 -1.86 -5.19 19.09
N TYR A 223 -0.84 -5.87 18.58
CA TYR A 223 -0.30 -5.63 17.23
C TYR A 223 -0.55 -6.84 16.33
N SER A 224 -0.62 -6.69 15.01
CA SER A 224 -0.37 -7.78 14.07
C SER A 224 0.10 -7.15 12.76
N PRO A 225 1.22 -7.59 12.16
CA PRO A 225 1.67 -7.04 10.88
C PRO A 225 0.63 -7.13 9.78
N TRP A 226 0.65 -6.18 8.84
CA TRP A 226 -0.26 -6.18 7.71
C TRP A 226 0.36 -5.53 6.46
N ASN A 227 0.35 -6.28 5.36
CA ASN A 227 0.93 -5.83 4.09
C ASN A 227 0.03 -4.83 3.32
N SER A 228 0.46 -4.39 2.13
CA SER A 228 -0.17 -3.35 1.29
C SER A 228 -0.98 -3.82 0.05
N GLN A 229 -1.32 -5.11 -0.08
CA GLN A 229 -1.94 -5.66 -1.29
C GLN A 229 -3.50 -5.68 -1.35
N ASN A 230 -4.21 -5.22 -0.30
CA ASN A 230 -5.70 -5.12 -0.14
C ASN A 230 -6.01 -4.55 1.28
N THR A 231 -5.58 -3.31 1.56
CA THR A 231 -5.87 -2.62 2.83
C THR A 231 -6.86 -1.50 2.55
N LEU A 232 -7.97 -1.45 3.27
CA LEU A 232 -8.85 -0.28 3.28
C LEU A 232 -8.48 0.63 4.46
N PHE A 233 -8.08 1.86 4.16
CA PHE A 233 -7.79 2.94 5.09
C PHE A 233 -8.95 3.94 5.13
N HIS A 234 -9.43 4.27 6.34
CA HIS A 234 -10.26 5.44 6.58
C HIS A 234 -9.42 6.73 6.61
N ARG A 235 -10.01 7.89 6.34
CA ARG A 235 -9.34 9.21 6.43
C ARG A 235 -8.57 9.40 7.74
N ASN A 236 -9.09 8.89 8.85
CA ASN A 236 -8.45 9.00 10.17
C ASN A 236 -7.10 8.27 10.26
N ALA A 237 -6.76 7.38 9.33
CA ALA A 237 -5.47 6.70 9.23
C ALA A 237 -4.55 7.26 8.12
N PHE A 238 -4.96 8.29 7.38
CA PHE A 238 -4.19 8.76 6.21
C PHE A 238 -2.79 9.29 6.56
N PHE A 239 -2.60 9.81 7.77
CA PHE A 239 -1.29 10.26 8.25
C PHE A 239 -0.28 9.11 8.43
N THR A 240 -0.70 7.85 8.41
CA THR A 240 0.16 6.65 8.49
C THR A 240 0.29 5.88 7.17
N LEU A 241 -0.23 6.40 6.05
CA LEU A 241 -0.22 5.72 4.74
C LEU A 241 1.18 5.46 4.16
N PHE A 242 2.18 6.26 4.57
CA PHE A 242 3.51 6.31 3.96
C PHE A 242 4.21 4.94 3.89
N LEU A 243 4.92 4.71 2.79
CA LEU A 243 5.80 3.56 2.59
C LEU A 243 7.28 4.01 2.67
N PRO A 244 8.11 3.48 3.59
CA PRO A 244 9.54 3.81 3.71
C PRO A 244 10.34 3.60 2.41
N VAL A 245 10.97 4.67 1.90
CA VAL A 245 11.64 4.67 0.57
C VAL A 245 12.99 3.94 0.52
N SER A 246 13.56 3.56 1.66
CA SER A 246 14.96 3.08 1.75
C SER A 246 15.14 1.69 2.37
N VAL A 247 14.07 0.89 2.47
CA VAL A 247 14.12 -0.48 3.02
C VAL A 247 13.76 -1.48 1.92
N ALA A 248 14.10 -2.76 2.10
CA ALA A 248 13.79 -3.78 1.11
C ALA A 248 12.26 -3.88 0.86
N PHE A 249 11.88 -4.14 -0.39
CA PHE A 249 10.48 -4.14 -0.85
C PHE A 249 9.56 -5.00 0.03
N ARG A 250 10.04 -6.20 0.40
CA ARG A 250 9.31 -7.18 1.22
C ARG A 250 9.28 -6.86 2.72
N VAL A 251 9.76 -5.67 3.11
CA VAL A 251 9.81 -5.15 4.49
C VAL A 251 9.06 -3.81 4.61
N THR A 252 8.97 -3.04 3.53
CA THR A 252 8.44 -1.68 3.47
C THR A 252 7.06 -1.52 4.13
N ASP A 253 6.11 -2.36 3.74
CA ASP A 253 4.73 -2.30 4.21
C ASP A 253 4.57 -2.86 5.63
N ILE A 254 5.43 -3.79 6.03
CA ILE A 254 5.46 -4.36 7.38
C ILE A 254 5.94 -3.33 8.41
N TRP A 255 7.00 -2.58 8.12
CA TRP A 255 7.44 -1.45 8.96
C TRP A 255 6.41 -0.33 9.03
N ARG A 256 5.72 -0.01 7.92
CA ARG A 256 4.53 0.86 7.94
C ARG A 256 3.45 0.29 8.89
N SER A 257 3.20 -1.01 8.85
CA SER A 257 2.10 -1.64 9.59
C SER A 257 2.25 -1.53 11.11
N TYR A 258 3.46 -1.75 11.62
CA TYR A 258 3.79 -1.62 13.04
C TYR A 258 3.75 -0.16 13.50
N PHE A 259 4.38 0.74 12.73
CA PHE A 259 4.37 2.18 12.98
C PHE A 259 2.95 2.76 13.03
N SER A 260 2.14 2.40 12.03
CA SER A 260 0.72 2.82 11.95
C SER A 260 -0.07 2.38 13.16
N GLN A 261 0.08 1.12 13.58
CA GLN A 261 -0.65 0.57 14.72
C GLN A 261 -0.38 1.36 15.99
N LYS A 262 0.89 1.68 16.30
CA LYS A 262 1.22 2.47 17.50
C LYS A 262 0.47 3.81 17.54
N LEU A 263 0.50 4.56 16.44
CA LEU A 263 -0.11 5.88 16.36
C LEU A 263 -1.64 5.84 16.36
N LEU A 264 -2.24 4.85 15.68
CA LEU A 264 -3.69 4.63 15.69
C LEU A 264 -4.19 4.28 17.10
N HIS A 265 -3.48 3.41 17.81
CA HIS A 265 -3.80 3.03 19.19
C HIS A 265 -3.78 4.23 20.15
N MET A 266 -2.89 5.21 19.93
CA MET A 266 -2.82 6.44 20.74
C MET A 266 -4.03 7.36 20.55
N ILE A 267 -4.62 7.42 19.35
CA ILE A 267 -5.83 8.19 19.06
C ILE A 267 -7.13 7.39 19.25
N GLY A 268 -7.05 6.20 19.86
CA GLY A 268 -8.18 5.31 20.11
C GLY A 268 -8.75 4.61 18.87
N GLU A 269 -8.09 4.76 17.71
CA GLU A 269 -8.43 4.03 16.49
C GLU A 269 -7.85 2.61 16.50
N ARG A 270 -8.42 1.75 15.66
CA ARG A 270 -8.11 0.31 15.63
C ARG A 270 -7.76 -0.17 14.23
N VAL A 271 -6.98 -1.23 14.19
CA VAL A 271 -6.75 -2.06 13.00
C VAL A 271 -7.59 -3.33 13.12
N ALA A 272 -8.09 -3.86 12.02
CA ALA A 272 -8.82 -5.13 12.01
C ALA A 272 -8.57 -5.98 10.76
N PHE A 273 -8.75 -7.27 10.93
CA PHE A 273 -8.63 -8.27 9.86
C PHE A 273 -10.03 -8.79 9.51
N TYR A 274 -10.37 -8.73 8.24
CA TYR A 274 -11.67 -9.10 7.69
C TYR A 274 -11.58 -10.44 6.93
N PRO A 275 -12.70 -11.17 6.76
CA PRO A 275 -12.74 -12.43 6.02
C PRO A 275 -12.22 -12.34 4.59
N VAL A 276 -12.19 -13.48 3.91
CA VAL A 276 -11.71 -13.57 2.53
C VAL A 276 -12.57 -12.74 1.56
N ASN A 277 -11.92 -11.84 0.81
CA ASN A 277 -12.56 -10.95 -0.16
C ASN A 277 -11.86 -10.90 -1.54
N ALA A 278 -10.81 -11.68 -1.78
CA ALA A 278 -10.10 -11.75 -3.07
C ALA A 278 -9.38 -13.11 -3.31
N ILE A 279 -8.94 -13.39 -4.55
CA ILE A 279 -8.19 -14.62 -4.94
C ILE A 279 -6.84 -14.26 -5.59
N GLN A 280 -5.74 -14.84 -5.09
CA GLN A 280 -4.36 -14.50 -5.46
C GLN A 280 -3.81 -15.36 -6.60
N ASN A 281 -3.06 -14.80 -7.54
CA ASN A 281 -2.58 -15.48 -8.73
C ASN A 281 -1.10 -15.16 -9.06
N ARG A 282 -0.25 -15.13 -8.03
CA ARG A 282 1.21 -15.09 -8.16
C ARG A 282 1.72 -16.28 -8.98
N ASN A 283 2.80 -16.04 -9.72
CA ASN A 283 3.62 -17.10 -10.31
C ASN A 283 4.61 -17.65 -9.26
N ALA A 284 5.08 -18.89 -9.41
CA ALA A 284 6.20 -19.40 -8.61
C ALA A 284 7.46 -18.54 -8.82
N HIS A 285 8.19 -18.26 -7.74
CA HIS A 285 9.35 -17.35 -7.71
C HIS A 285 10.42 -17.86 -6.73
N ASN A 286 11.61 -17.25 -6.74
CA ASN A 286 12.72 -17.69 -5.90
C ASN A 286 12.52 -17.28 -4.44
N TYR A 287 11.86 -18.14 -3.65
CA TYR A 287 11.60 -17.92 -2.23
C TYR A 287 12.88 -17.79 -1.38
N LEU A 288 14.05 -18.25 -1.84
CA LEU A 288 15.31 -18.00 -1.13
C LEU A 288 15.74 -16.52 -1.26
N SER A 289 15.51 -15.90 -2.41
CA SER A 289 15.79 -14.46 -2.59
C SER A 289 14.70 -13.57 -1.96
N ASP A 290 13.50 -14.11 -1.71
CA ASP A 290 12.54 -13.47 -0.81
C ASP A 290 13.00 -13.51 0.64
N PHE A 291 13.53 -14.66 1.10
CA PHE A 291 14.08 -14.81 2.45
C PHE A 291 15.21 -13.81 2.71
N GLU A 292 16.15 -13.67 1.77
CA GLU A 292 17.20 -12.64 1.80
C GLU A 292 16.62 -11.22 1.97
N GLN A 293 15.58 -10.86 1.21
CA GLN A 293 14.90 -9.57 1.29
C GLN A 293 14.09 -9.38 2.59
N GLU A 294 13.61 -10.46 3.20
CA GLU A 294 12.80 -10.44 4.43
C GLU A 294 13.66 -10.49 5.73
N THR A 295 14.97 -10.73 5.62
CA THR A 295 15.92 -10.89 6.75
C THR A 295 15.74 -9.86 7.88
N GLN A 296 15.74 -8.55 7.57
CA GLN A 296 15.62 -7.48 8.58
C GLN A 296 14.35 -7.65 9.43
N THR A 297 13.27 -8.13 8.82
CA THR A 297 11.99 -8.36 9.48
C THR A 297 12.07 -9.51 10.48
N TYR A 298 12.72 -10.61 10.12
CA TYR A 298 12.94 -11.75 11.03
C TYR A 298 13.82 -11.37 12.23
N GLU A 299 14.86 -10.56 12.00
CA GLU A 299 15.82 -10.17 13.07
C GLU A 299 15.28 -9.11 14.04
N SER A 300 14.25 -8.35 13.64
CA SER A 300 13.87 -7.10 14.31
C SER A 300 12.42 -7.06 14.81
N SER A 301 11.52 -7.93 14.37
CA SER A 301 10.08 -7.75 14.64
C SER A 301 9.67 -7.91 16.11
N GLY A 302 10.24 -8.85 16.87
CA GLY A 302 9.97 -8.96 18.32
C GLY A 302 10.45 -7.73 19.07
N LYS A 303 11.72 -7.36 18.87
CA LYS A 303 12.35 -6.14 19.42
C LYS A 303 11.55 -4.87 19.07
N LEU A 304 10.99 -4.81 17.86
CA LEU A 304 10.13 -3.70 17.43
C LEU A 304 8.80 -3.68 18.19
N VAL A 305 8.18 -4.83 18.47
CA VAL A 305 6.98 -4.92 19.32
C VAL A 305 7.28 -4.53 20.78
N GLU A 306 8.40 -4.97 21.34
CA GLU A 306 8.85 -4.59 22.69
C GLU A 306 9.10 -3.08 22.81
N PHE A 307 9.81 -2.51 21.84
CA PHE A 307 10.03 -1.07 21.70
C PHE A 307 8.69 -0.33 21.55
N LEU A 308 7.79 -0.78 20.67
CA LEU A 308 6.48 -0.15 20.49
C LEU A 308 5.56 -0.31 21.70
N ASN A 309 5.77 -1.30 22.56
CA ASN A 309 5.03 -1.42 23.81
C ASN A 309 5.52 -0.41 24.86
N SER A 310 6.83 -0.20 24.96
CA SER A 310 7.47 0.71 25.93
C SER A 310 7.50 2.19 25.49
N TRP A 311 7.48 2.48 24.19
CA TRP A 311 7.54 3.86 23.66
C TRP A 311 6.28 4.68 24.00
N SER A 312 6.47 5.95 24.31
CA SER A 312 5.41 6.93 24.55
C SER A 312 5.76 8.29 23.91
N CYS A 313 4.73 9.11 23.68
CA CYS A 313 4.86 10.49 23.20
C CYS A 313 4.41 11.44 24.31
N SER A 314 5.09 12.56 24.49
CA SER A 314 4.69 13.63 25.43
C SER A 314 3.86 14.73 24.76
N SER A 315 3.86 14.80 23.42
CA SER A 315 3.11 15.81 22.68
C SER A 315 1.62 15.49 22.58
N THR A 316 0.78 16.53 22.66
CA THR A 316 -0.67 16.43 22.42
C THR A 316 -1.03 16.38 20.93
N SER A 317 -0.07 16.67 20.04
CA SER A 317 -0.24 16.64 18.59
C SER A 317 0.21 15.30 18.02
N ILE A 318 -0.72 14.55 17.40
CA ILE A 318 -0.41 13.29 16.72
C ILE A 318 0.62 13.47 15.59
N THR A 319 0.66 14.65 14.96
CA THR A 319 1.68 15.01 13.96
C THR A 319 3.09 15.03 14.56
N ASN A 320 3.23 15.58 15.78
CA ASN A 320 4.50 15.60 16.49
C ASN A 320 4.90 14.20 16.92
N CYS A 321 3.97 13.43 17.52
CA CYS A 321 4.19 12.03 17.86
C CYS A 321 4.58 11.16 16.65
N THR A 322 4.08 11.48 15.46
CA THR A 322 4.46 10.79 14.22
C THR A 322 5.92 11.08 13.84
N ILE A 323 6.37 12.32 14.02
CA ILE A 323 7.77 12.73 13.78
C ILE A 323 8.70 12.14 14.86
N GLU A 324 8.30 12.19 16.13
CA GLU A 324 9.03 11.61 17.27
C GLU A 324 9.19 10.08 17.11
N LEU A 325 8.13 9.37 16.68
CA LEU A 325 8.19 7.93 16.43
C LEU A 325 9.10 7.62 15.23
N ALA A 326 9.08 8.46 14.19
CA ALA A 326 9.93 8.30 13.02
C ALA A 326 11.43 8.50 13.33
N GLU A 327 11.75 9.50 14.14
CA GLU A 327 13.11 9.71 14.64
C GLU A 327 13.54 8.55 15.55
N SER A 328 12.63 8.06 16.40
CA SER A 328 12.90 6.89 17.25
C SER A 328 13.18 5.64 16.41
N PHE A 329 12.38 5.38 15.36
CA PHE A 329 12.61 4.31 14.38
C PHE A 329 13.95 4.46 13.63
N ARG A 330 14.42 5.69 13.40
CA ARG A 330 15.75 5.97 12.84
C ARG A 330 16.86 5.63 13.83
N LEU A 331 16.69 5.97 15.11
CA LEU A 331 17.65 5.69 16.17
C LEU A 331 17.80 4.17 16.42
N VAL A 332 16.69 3.41 16.42
CA VAL A 332 16.72 1.93 16.51
C VAL A 332 17.02 1.23 15.17
N ARG A 333 17.48 1.96 14.15
CA ARG A 333 17.92 1.46 12.82
C ARG A 333 16.86 0.69 12.00
N ILE A 334 15.57 0.84 12.32
CA ILE A 334 14.46 0.32 11.51
C ILE A 334 14.28 1.16 10.24
N LEU A 335 14.49 2.48 10.34
CA LEU A 335 14.48 3.42 9.21
C LEU A 335 15.87 4.04 8.99
N SER A 336 16.21 4.35 7.73
CA SER A 336 17.36 5.21 7.43
C SER A 336 17.02 6.69 7.60
N ALA A 337 18.06 7.54 7.64
CA ALA A 337 17.91 9.00 7.60
C ALA A 337 17.10 9.48 6.37
N LEU A 338 17.24 8.83 5.21
CA LEU A 338 16.45 9.17 4.01
C LEU A 338 14.96 8.88 4.20
N SER A 339 14.61 7.72 4.75
CA SER A 339 13.21 7.39 5.05
C SER A 339 12.62 8.30 6.13
N TYR A 340 13.41 8.71 7.12
CA TYR A 340 13.01 9.70 8.13
C TYR A 340 12.73 11.09 7.52
N ILE A 341 13.66 11.66 6.76
CA ILE A 341 13.49 12.97 6.09
C ILE A 341 12.27 12.95 5.17
N TYR A 342 12.09 11.86 4.44
CA TYR A 342 10.96 11.63 3.56
C TYR A 342 9.62 11.56 4.32
N LEU A 343 9.56 10.82 5.43
CA LEU A 343 8.40 10.74 6.31
C LEU A 343 8.04 12.10 6.90
N CYS A 344 9.00 12.83 7.45
CA CYS A 344 8.79 14.18 8.00
C CYS A 344 8.33 15.19 6.93
N SER A 345 8.68 14.97 5.66
CA SER A 345 8.15 15.72 4.52
C SER A 345 6.72 15.33 4.19
N LEU A 346 6.37 14.03 4.27
CA LEU A 346 5.02 13.52 4.05
C LEU A 346 4.03 13.90 5.16
N CYS A 347 4.44 13.93 6.43
CA CYS A 347 3.54 14.35 7.53
C CYS A 347 2.98 15.76 7.30
N LYS A 348 3.81 16.68 6.79
CA LYS A 348 3.40 18.05 6.41
C LYS A 348 2.41 18.11 5.23
N LEU A 349 2.24 17.00 4.50
CA LEU A 349 1.32 16.87 3.36
C LEU A 349 0.09 15.99 3.66
N PHE A 350 0.15 15.12 4.67
CA PHE A 350 -0.99 14.30 5.12
C PHE A 350 -1.75 14.89 6.32
N CYS A 351 -1.18 15.87 7.03
CA CYS A 351 -1.83 16.58 8.13
C CYS A 351 -2.51 17.90 7.67
N LEU A 352 -2.75 18.03 6.36
CA LEU A 352 -3.57 19.06 5.69
C LEU A 352 -4.84 18.39 5.15
#